data_AF-A0A3N7I6P5-F1
#
_entry.id   AF-A0A3N7I6P5-F1
#
_cell.length_a   1.000
_cell.length_b   1.000
_cell.length_c   1.000
_cell.angle_alpha   90.00
_cell.angle_beta   90.00
_cell.angle_gamma   90.00
#
_symmetry.space_group_name_H-M   'P 1'
#
loop_
_entity.id
_entity.type
_entity.pdbx_description
1 polymer ?
#
loop_
_entity_poly.entity_id
_entity_poly.type
_entity_poly.pdbx_seq_one_letter_code
_entity_poly.pdbx_strand_id
1 'polypeptide(L)' 'MIVSYFLGQKFYPVPYHLGKILLYLGLSIGFSILSYYAFAGNLLIGNGFLLIFLAFVIYNEREVLKKLRKS' A
#
# COMPACT_ATOMS: atom_id res chain seq x y z
N MET A 1 9.74 9.52 -7.29
CA MET A 1 10.04 8.07 -7.16
C MET A 1 10.77 7.51 -8.37
N ILE A 2 10.42 7.87 -9.61
CA ILE A 2 11.02 7.26 -10.82
C ILE A 2 12.54 7.51 -10.89
N VAL A 3 12.98 8.77 -10.81
CA VAL A 3 14.42 9.12 -10.88
C VAL A 3 15.21 8.53 -9.72
N SER A 4 14.68 8.60 -8.50
CA SER A 4 15.31 8.03 -7.30
C SER A 4 15.39 6.50 -7.35
N TYR A 5 14.42 5.83 -7.97
CA TYR A 5 14.44 4.38 -8.17
C TYR A 5 15.58 3.97 -9.11
N PHE A 6 15.70 4.61 -10.28
CA PHE A 6 16.75 4.28 -11.24
C PHE A 6 18.15 4.58 -10.70
N LEU A 7 18.34 5.73 -10.05
CA LEU A 7 19.62 6.08 -9.45
C LEU A 7 19.94 5.17 -8.24
N GLY A 8 18.94 4.90 -7.39
CA GLY A 8 19.07 4.01 -6.25
C GLY A 8 19.46 2.60 -6.66
N GLN A 9 18.81 2.02 -7.66
CA GLN A 9 19.12 0.68 -8.15
C GLN A 9 20.53 0.58 -8.75
N LYS A 10 21.01 1.66 -9.37
CA LYS A 10 22.36 1.73 -9.97
C LYS A 10 23.46 1.67 -8.92
N PHE A 11 23.31 2.39 -7.80
CA PHE A 11 24.32 2.45 -6.76
C PHE A 11 24.12 1.41 -5.65
N TYR A 12 22.88 0.95 -5.44
CA TYR A 12 22.48 -0.01 -4.42
C TYR A 12 21.38 -0.94 -4.98
N PRO A 13 21.73 -2.14 -5.47
CA PRO A 13 20.77 -3.05 -6.10
C PRO A 13 19.92 -3.79 -5.04
N VAL A 14 19.08 -3.04 -4.34
CA VAL A 14 18.09 -3.60 -3.40
C VAL A 14 16.97 -4.27 -4.20
N PRO A 15 16.60 -5.52 -3.92
CA PRO A 15 15.54 -6.22 -4.64
C PRO A 15 14.15 -5.71 -4.19
N TYR A 16 13.63 -4.70 -4.88
CA TYR A 16 12.29 -4.16 -4.60
C TYR A 16 11.19 -5.05 -5.18
N HIS A 17 10.17 -5.35 -4.37
CA HIS A 17 8.94 -5.97 -4.83
C HIS A 17 8.01 -4.94 -5.49
N LEU A 18 8.43 -4.40 -6.65
CA LEU A 18 7.71 -3.35 -7.37
C LEU A 18 6.21 -3.63 -7.56
N GLY A 19 5.84 -4.88 -7.87
CA GLY A 19 4.44 -5.27 -8.05
C GLY A 19 3.60 -5.02 -6.80
N LYS A 20 4.11 -5.35 -5.60
CA LYS A 20 3.43 -5.09 -4.33
C LYS A 20 3.33 -3.59 -4.04
N ILE A 21 4.42 -2.85 -4.29
CA ILE A 21 4.46 -1.40 -4.08
C ILE A 21 3.41 -0.70 -4.96
N LEU A 22 3.39 -1.01 -6.25
CA LEU A 22 2.43 -0.43 -7.19
C LEU A 22 1.00 -0.82 -6.84
N LEU A 23 0.77 -2.07 -6.42
CA LEU A 23 -0.54 -2.55 -6.03
C LEU A 23 -1.07 -1.80 -4.79
N TYR A 24 -0.28 -1.68 -3.72
CA TYR A 24 -0.70 -0.96 -2.51
C TYR A 24 -0.92 0.53 -2.76
N LEU A 25 -0.05 1.15 -3.57
CA LEU A 25 -0.19 2.55 -3.93
C LEU A 25 -1.42 2.79 -4.82
N GLY A 26 -1.64 1.95 -5.82
CA GLY A 26 -2.80 2.04 -6.70
C GLY A 26 -4.11 1.83 -5.93
N LEU A 27 -4.15 0.84 -5.03
CA LEU A 27 -5.32 0.54 -4.21
C LEU A 27 -5.64 1.69 -3.25
N SER A 28 -4.62 2.29 -2.60
CA SER A 28 -4.83 3.40 -1.67
C SER A 28 -5.32 4.67 -2.38
N ILE A 29 -4.75 4.99 -3.55
CA ILE A 29 -5.22 6.09 -4.39
C ILE A 29 -6.66 5.82 -4.85
N GLY A 30 -6.95 4.60 -5.31
CA GLY A 30 -8.29 4.20 -5.74
C GLY A 30 -9.34 4.36 -4.64
N PHE A 31 -9.05 3.88 -3.44
CA PHE A 31 -9.94 4.07 -2.28
C PHE A 31 -10.06 5.53 -1.85
N SER A 32 -8.99 6.32 -1.93
CA SER A 32 -9.05 7.76 -1.63
C SER A 32 -9.95 8.51 -2.62
N ILE A 33 -9.81 8.22 -3.92
CA ILE A 33 -10.65 8.79 -4.98
C ILE A 33 -12.11 8.35 -4.75
N LEU A 34 -12.35 7.06 -4.54
CA LEU A 34 -13.70 6.54 -4.33
C LEU A 34 -14.35 7.17 -3.10
N SER A 35 -13.63 7.25 -1.98
CA SER A 35 -14.12 7.87 -0.75
C SER A 35 -14.46 9.35 -0.91
N TYR A 36 -13.62 10.11 -1.63
CA TYR A 36 -13.81 11.55 -1.75
C TYR A 36 -14.89 11.90 -2.78
N TYR A 37 -14.84 11.28 -3.96
CA TYR A 37 -15.72 11.61 -5.08
C TYR A 37 -17.09 10.92 -5.01
N ALA A 38 -17.17 9.65 -4.58
CA ALA A 38 -18.45 8.95 -4.53
C ALA A 38 -19.24 9.20 -3.24
N PHE A 39 -18.56 9.50 -2.13
CA PHE A 39 -19.18 9.67 -0.81
C PHE A 39 -19.01 11.08 -0.22
N ALA A 40 -18.65 12.06 -1.06
CA ALA A 40 -18.53 13.47 -0.70
C ALA A 40 -17.67 13.75 0.55
N GLY A 41 -16.64 12.93 0.78
CA GLY A 41 -15.77 13.06 1.95
C GLY A 41 -16.39 12.60 3.28
N ASN A 42 -17.43 11.76 3.26
CA ASN A 42 -17.99 11.17 4.49
C ASN A 42 -16.91 10.38 5.25
N LEU A 43 -16.54 10.90 6.42
CA LEU A 43 -15.46 10.35 7.24
C LEU A 43 -15.73 8.92 7.71
N LEU A 44 -16.98 8.54 7.97
CA LEU A 44 -17.32 7.17 8.40
C LEU A 44 -17.01 6.16 7.28
N ILE A 45 -17.39 6.50 6.05
CA ILE A 45 -17.18 5.63 4.89
C ILE A 45 -15.69 5.60 4.51
N GLY A 46 -15.00 6.74 4.58
CA GLY A 46 -13.55 6.81 4.37
C GLY A 46 -12.76 5.97 5.38
N ASN A 47 -13.14 6.01 6.67
CA ASN A 47 -12.56 5.13 7.68
C ASN A 47 -12.87 3.64 7.40
N GLY A 48 -14.06 3.34 6.87
CA GLY A 48 -14.39 2.00 6.38
C GLY A 48 -13.42 1.51 5.29
N PHE A 49 -13.17 2.32 4.27
CA PHE A 49 -12.18 2.00 3.22
C PHE A 49 -10.77 1.84 3.78
N LEU A 50 -10.39 2.66 4.77
CA LEU A 50 -9.11 2.53 5.45
C LEU A 50 -8.98 1.19 6.19
N LEU A 51 -10.02 0.77 6.91
CA LEU A 51 -10.03 -0.53 7.59
C LEU A 51 -9.97 -1.70 6.61
N ILE A 52 -10.70 -1.61 5.49
CA ILE A 52 -10.63 -2.61 4.41
C ILE A 52 -9.22 -2.69 3.84
N PHE A 53 -8.59 -1.55 3.57
CA PHE A 53 -7.21 -1.48 3.10
C PHE A 53 -6.24 -2.14 4.09
N LEU A 54 -6.35 -1.83 5.38
CA LEU A 54 -5.52 -2.43 6.42
C LEU A 54 -5.71 -3.95 6.51
N ALA A 55 -6.95 -4.42 6.50
CA ALA A 55 -7.26 -5.86 6.51
C ALA A 55 -6.64 -6.57 5.30
N PHE A 56 -6.73 -5.96 4.12
CA PHE A 56 -6.12 -6.45 2.89
C PHE A 56 -4.58 -6.53 3.01
N VAL A 57 -3.93 -5.49 3.55
CA VAL A 57 -2.47 -5.48 3.75
C VAL A 57 -2.04 -6.56 4.74
N ILE A 58 -2.73 -6.67 5.89
CA ILE A 58 -2.42 -7.68 6.91
C ILE A 58 -2.55 -9.10 6.32
N TYR A 59 -3.58 -9.36 5.51
CA TYR A 59 -3.77 -10.65 4.87
C TYR A 59 -2.68 -11.00 3.85
N ASN A 60 -2.27 -10.03 3.02
CA ASN A 60 -1.23 -10.22 1.99
C ASN A 60 0.17 -10.34 2.59
N GLU A 61 0.47 -9.57 3.64
CA GLU A 61 1.78 -9.56 4.30
C GLU A 61 1.85 -10.48 5.52
N ARG A 62 0.85 -11.35 5.73
CA ARG A 62 0.80 -12.26 6.89
C ARG A 62 2.07 -13.06 7.11
N GLU A 63 2.77 -13.47 6.05
CA GLU A 63 3.99 -14.26 6.15
C GLU A 63 5.17 -13.41 6.65
N VAL A 64 5.24 -12.14 6.21
CA VAL A 64 6.20 -11.16 6.73
C VAL A 64 5.90 -10.84 8.19
N LEU A 65 4.63 -10.63 8.53
CA LEU A 65 4.18 -10.39 9.91
C LEU A 65 4.46 -11.57 10.83
N LYS A 66 4.25 -12.81 10.36
CA LYS A 66 4.62 -14.03 11.10
C LYS A 66 6.13 -14.11 11.33
N LYS A 67 6.95 -13.73 10.35
CA LYS A 67 8.40 -13.71 10.46
C LYS A 67 8.88 -12.66 11.47
N LEU A 68 8.26 -11.48 11.48
CA LEU A 68 8.52 -10.43 12.48
C LEU A 68 8.15 -10.87 13.90
N ARG A 69 7.02 -11.55 14.09
CA ARG A 69 6.59 -12.06 15.41
C ARG A 69 7.47 -13.19 15.96
N LYS A 70 8.13 -13.96 15.08
CA LYS A 70 9.03 -15.06 15.45
C LYS A 70 10.48 -14.60 15.70
N SER A 71 10.79 -13.34 15.40
CA SER A 71 12.05 -12.69 15.77
C SER A 71 11.96 -12.12 17.18
#